data_AF-A0A965URU1-F1
#
_entry.id   AF-A0A965URU1-F1
#
_cell.length_a   1.000
_cell.length_b   1.000
_cell.length_c   1.000
_cell.angle_alpha   90.00
_cell.angle_beta   90.00
_cell.angle_gamma   90.00
#
_symmetry.space_group_name_H-M   'P 1'
#
loop_
_entity.id
_entity.type
_entity.pdbx_description
1 polymer ?
#
loop_
_entity_poly.entity_id
_entity_poly.type
_entity_poly.pdbx_seq_one_letter_code
_entity_poly.pdbx_strand_id
1 'polypeptide(L)'
;MSDEFMQSTAGGPKLPALKFTKVGDIHTGVVTAVTKLEDRDPAGNAKTYDNGDPRYVFVFTLDQPTGASNLWVRGQMVKAIREAAEKAGVSTLVGATLSVKYTGDGEKKSAAFNAPKLYAAKVEPAKQDDSKEMW
;
A
#
# COMPACT_ATOMS: atom_id res chain seq x y z
N MET A 1 10.50 22.88 -23.04
CA MET A 1 10.46 23.22 -21.61
C MET A 1 9.31 22.44 -21.00
N SER A 2 9.62 21.44 -20.19
CA SER A 2 8.61 20.63 -19.49
C SER A 2 8.02 21.44 -18.35
N ASP A 3 6.71 21.59 -18.36
CA ASP A 3 5.94 22.46 -17.46
C ASP A 3 5.98 21.94 -16.02
N GLU A 4 6.86 22.56 -15.23
CA GLU A 4 7.13 22.27 -13.82
C GLU A 4 6.00 22.76 -12.89
N PHE A 5 4.93 23.35 -13.46
CA PHE A 5 3.86 24.03 -12.72
C PHE A 5 2.63 23.13 -12.44
N MET A 6 2.38 22.11 -13.26
CA MET A 6 1.30 21.12 -13.04
C MET A 6 1.66 20.03 -12.01
N GLN A 7 2.61 20.31 -11.12
CA GLN A 7 2.98 19.42 -10.02
C GLN A 7 1.91 19.46 -8.93
N SER A 8 0.85 18.68 -9.11
CA SER A 8 -0.14 18.41 -8.06
C SER A 8 0.56 18.00 -6.76
N THR A 9 0.50 18.89 -5.76
CA THR A 9 0.95 18.69 -4.38
C THR A 9 -0.11 17.97 -3.52
N ALA A 10 -1.16 17.41 -4.13
CA ALA A 10 -2.26 16.75 -3.43
C ALA A 10 -2.14 15.22 -3.34
N GLY A 11 -1.02 14.62 -3.77
CA GLY A 11 -0.92 13.18 -4.00
C GLY A 11 0.31 12.49 -3.42
N GLY A 12 0.68 12.77 -2.16
CA GLY A 12 1.79 12.10 -1.48
C GLY A 12 3.17 12.35 -2.12
N PRO A 13 4.25 11.80 -1.55
CA PRO A 13 5.60 11.98 -2.11
C PRO A 13 5.67 11.42 -3.55
N LYS A 14 6.28 12.13 -4.50
CA LYS A 14 6.43 11.69 -5.91
C LYS A 14 7.49 10.59 -6.05
N LEU A 15 7.26 9.46 -5.39
CA LEU A 15 8.10 8.28 -5.52
C LEU A 15 7.51 7.33 -6.56
N PRO A 16 8.34 6.56 -7.28
CA PRO A 16 7.87 5.57 -8.24
C PRO A 16 6.84 4.64 -7.59
N ALA A 17 5.68 4.50 -8.24
CA ALA A 17 4.61 3.66 -7.72
C ALA A 17 4.92 2.19 -8.04
N LEU A 18 4.92 1.34 -7.01
CA LEU A 18 5.11 -0.10 -7.17
C LEU A 18 3.88 -0.70 -7.84
N LYS A 19 4.10 -1.37 -8.98
CA LYS A 19 3.06 -2.03 -9.76
C LYS A 19 3.29 -3.53 -9.73
N PHE A 20 2.19 -4.28 -9.59
CA PHE A 20 2.18 -5.73 -9.76
C PHE A 20 1.64 -6.03 -11.16
N THR A 21 2.56 -6.38 -12.06
CA THR A 21 2.27 -6.65 -13.47
C THR A 21 1.89 -8.10 -13.71
N LYS A 22 2.53 -9.03 -13.01
CA LYS A 22 2.37 -10.48 -13.19
C LYS A 22 2.13 -11.16 -11.86
N VAL A 23 1.30 -12.20 -11.88
CA VAL A 23 1.13 -13.09 -10.72
C VAL A 23 2.49 -13.67 -10.36
N GLY A 24 2.85 -13.57 -9.09
CA GLY A 24 4.19 -13.91 -8.60
C GLY A 24 5.09 -12.70 -8.35
N ASP A 25 4.73 -11.49 -8.81
CA ASP A 25 5.49 -10.27 -8.51
C ASP A 25 5.54 -10.03 -6.99
N ILE A 26 6.74 -9.82 -6.46
CA ILE A 26 6.99 -9.55 -5.04
C ILE A 26 7.70 -8.21 -4.94
N HIS A 27 7.17 -7.34 -4.07
CA HIS A 27 7.82 -6.11 -3.67
C HIS A 27 8.11 -6.16 -2.19
N THR A 28 9.39 -6.02 -1.84
CA THR A 28 9.86 -6.00 -0.45
C THR A 28 10.54 -4.65 -0.18
N GLY A 29 10.24 -4.05 0.95
CA GLY A 29 10.90 -2.83 1.39
C GLY A 29 10.57 -2.47 2.83
N VAL A 30 11.32 -1.54 3.40
CA VAL A 30 11.08 -1.02 4.75
C VAL A 30 10.05 0.09 4.66
N VAL A 31 8.95 -0.01 5.39
CA VAL A 31 7.93 1.04 5.39
C VAL A 31 8.47 2.26 6.15
N THR A 32 8.62 3.40 5.49
CA THR A 32 9.08 4.64 6.13
C THR A 32 7.92 5.58 6.45
N ALA A 33 6.83 5.52 5.69
CA ALA A 33 5.65 6.33 5.92
C ALA A 33 4.37 5.62 5.45
N VAL A 34 3.25 5.94 6.09
CA VAL A 34 1.92 5.47 5.68
C VAL A 34 0.97 6.66 5.65
N THR A 35 0.41 6.96 4.49
CA THR A 35 -0.54 8.06 4.30
C THR A 35 -1.90 7.50 3.92
N LYS A 36 -2.96 7.90 4.62
CA LYS A 36 -4.34 7.58 4.25
C LYS A 36 -4.88 8.70 3.36
N LEU A 37 -5.35 8.35 2.17
CA LEU A 37 -5.96 9.27 1.20
C LEU A 37 -7.36 8.78 0.83
N GLU A 38 -8.21 9.69 0.36
CA GLU A 38 -9.48 9.35 -0.28
C GLU A 38 -9.20 8.89 -1.72
N ASP A 39 -9.82 7.79 -2.14
CA ASP A 39 -9.78 7.32 -3.53
C ASP A 39 -10.66 8.27 -4.36
N ARG A 40 -10.03 9.16 -5.12
CA ARG A 40 -10.70 10.07 -6.05
C ARG A 40 -10.45 9.59 -7.48
N ASP A 41 -11.45 9.75 -8.33
CA ASP A 41 -11.28 9.52 -9.76
C ASP A 41 -10.40 10.63 -10.38
N PRO A 42 -9.92 10.47 -11.63
CA PRO A 42 -9.15 11.49 -12.32
C PRO A 42 -9.92 12.80 -12.57
N ALA A 43 -11.25 12.78 -12.48
CA ALA A 43 -12.11 13.94 -12.58
C ALA A 43 -12.33 14.64 -11.21
N GLY A 44 -11.73 14.13 -10.13
CA GLY A 44 -11.81 14.67 -8.78
C GLY A 44 -12.98 14.15 -7.93
N ASN A 45 -13.81 13.25 -8.45
CA ASN A 45 -14.95 12.70 -7.70
C ASN A 45 -14.47 11.63 -6.71
N ALA A 46 -14.86 11.75 -5.45
CA ALA A 46 -14.62 10.72 -4.45
C ALA A 46 -15.34 9.43 -4.86
N LYS A 47 -14.59 8.33 -4.97
CA LYS A 47 -15.20 7.02 -5.18
C LYS A 47 -15.82 6.58 -3.87
N THR A 48 -17.14 6.39 -3.89
CA THR A 48 -17.86 5.76 -2.79
C THR A 48 -18.08 4.28 -3.09
N TYR A 49 -18.24 3.48 -2.05
CA TYR A 49 -18.87 2.18 -2.15
C TYR A 49 -20.37 2.36 -2.48
N ASP A 50 -21.04 1.29 -2.93
CA ASP A 50 -22.45 1.34 -3.33
C ASP A 50 -23.39 1.72 -2.17
N ASN A 51 -22.89 1.65 -0.92
CA ASN A 51 -23.57 2.07 0.30
C ASN A 51 -23.35 3.56 0.66
N GLY A 52 -22.62 4.32 -0.16
CA GLY A 52 -22.28 5.73 0.07
C GLY A 52 -20.99 5.97 0.87
N ASP A 53 -20.33 4.94 1.38
CA ASP A 53 -19.09 5.12 2.15
C ASP A 53 -17.92 5.54 1.26
N PRO A 54 -17.13 6.56 1.63
CA PRO A 54 -15.94 6.94 0.87
C PRO A 54 -14.90 5.81 0.86
N ARG A 55 -14.34 5.53 -0.33
CA ARG A 55 -13.23 4.60 -0.48
C ARG A 55 -11.94 5.30 -0.08
N TYR A 56 -11.11 4.60 0.68
CA TYR A 56 -9.79 5.07 1.08
C TYR A 56 -8.70 4.24 0.41
N VAL A 57 -7.60 4.91 0.11
CA VAL A 57 -6.36 4.30 -0.36
C VAL A 57 -5.25 4.66 0.61
N PHE A 58 -4.45 3.66 0.97
CA PHE A 58 -3.30 3.84 1.84
C PHE A 58 -2.04 3.83 0.98
N VAL A 59 -1.27 4.90 1.02
CA VAL A 59 0.02 5.02 0.33
C VAL A 59 1.11 4.69 1.34
N PHE A 60 1.74 3.54 1.14
CA PHE A 60 2.89 3.09 1.92
C PHE A 60 4.16 3.49 1.18
N THR A 61 5.00 4.30 1.80
CA THR A 61 6.34 4.56 1.28
C THR A 61 7.25 3.45 1.73
N LEU A 62 7.75 2.67 0.78
CA LEU A 62 8.71 1.59 0.97
C LEU A 62 10.09 2.06 0.55
N ASP A 63 11.04 2.00 1.47
CA ASP A 63 12.45 2.14 1.16
C ASP A 63 13.00 0.80 0.67
N GLN A 64 13.53 0.81 -0.56
CA GLN A 64 14.08 -0.35 -1.22
C GLN A 64 15.54 -0.07 -1.59
N PRO A 65 16.39 -1.09 -1.77
CA PRO A 65 17.77 -0.89 -2.20
C PRO A 65 17.90 -0.14 -3.53
N THR A 66 16.87 -0.24 -4.38
CA THR A 66 16.76 0.45 -5.68
C THR A 66 16.23 1.87 -5.59
N GLY A 67 15.84 2.32 -4.39
CA GLY A 67 15.26 3.63 -4.11
C GLY A 67 13.86 3.56 -3.50
N ALA A 68 13.51 4.61 -2.76
CA ALA A 68 12.20 4.73 -2.13
C ALA A 68 11.09 4.73 -3.19
N SER A 69 10.03 3.96 -2.93
CA SER A 69 8.92 3.72 -3.84
C SER A 69 7.59 3.74 -3.08
N ASN A 70 6.50 4.15 -3.73
CA ASN A 70 5.19 4.18 -3.10
C ASN A 70 4.34 2.97 -3.50
N LEU A 71 3.84 2.27 -2.50
CA LEU A 71 2.88 1.19 -2.65
C LEU A 71 1.47 1.71 -2.35
N TRP A 72 0.61 1.69 -3.37
CA TRP A 72 -0.79 2.08 -3.26
C TRP A 72 -1.64 0.88 -2.88
N VAL A 73 -2.08 0.85 -1.63
CA VAL A 73 -2.78 -0.27 -1.00
C VAL A 73 -4.27 0.05 -0.88
N ARG A 74 -5.11 -0.85 -1.41
CA ARG A 74 -6.58 -0.75 -1.36
C ARG A 74 -7.25 -2.11 -1.22
N GLY A 75 -8.45 -2.13 -0.64
CA GLY A 75 -9.32 -3.31 -0.56
C GLY A 75 -8.63 -4.54 0.03
N GLN A 76 -8.60 -5.65 -0.72
CA GLN A 76 -8.01 -6.93 -0.26
C GLN A 76 -6.53 -6.82 0.12
N MET A 77 -5.78 -5.89 -0.47
CA MET A 77 -4.38 -5.68 -0.11
C MET A 77 -4.25 -5.11 1.31
N VAL A 78 -5.15 -4.22 1.74
CA VAL A 78 -5.18 -3.69 3.12
C VAL A 78 -5.44 -4.84 4.10
N LYS A 79 -6.39 -5.71 3.77
CA LYS A 79 -6.71 -6.88 4.59
C LYS A 79 -5.50 -7.81 4.74
N ALA A 80 -4.83 -8.14 3.63
CA ALA A 80 -3.64 -8.99 3.65
C ALA A 80 -2.51 -8.38 4.50
N ILE A 81 -2.25 -7.08 4.36
CA ILE A 81 -1.22 -6.38 5.15
C ILE A 81 -1.60 -6.34 6.63
N ARG A 82 -2.87 -6.09 6.96
CA ARG A 82 -3.34 -6.06 8.35
C ARG A 82 -3.20 -7.43 9.02
N GLU A 83 -3.62 -8.51 8.34
CA GLU A 83 -3.43 -9.87 8.84
C GLU A 83 -1.95 -10.21 9.03
N ALA A 84 -1.08 -9.74 8.12
CA ALA A 84 0.36 -9.92 8.25
C ALA A 84 0.95 -9.14 9.43
N ALA A 85 0.49 -7.90 9.65
CA ALA A 85 0.89 -7.06 10.76
C ALA A 85 0.46 -7.65 12.11
N GLU A 86 -0.78 -8.14 12.20
CA GLU A 86 -1.33 -8.83 13.37
C GLU A 86 -0.53 -10.11 13.67
N LYS A 87 -0.21 -10.91 12.65
CA LYS A 87 0.66 -12.09 12.80
C LYS A 87 2.08 -11.76 13.24
N ALA A 88 2.61 -10.63 12.79
CA ALA A 88 3.92 -10.13 13.19
C ALA A 88 3.91 -9.47 14.57
N GLY A 89 2.74 -9.24 15.17
CA GLY A 89 2.60 -8.57 16.46
C GLY A 89 3.03 -7.10 16.46
N VAL A 90 3.10 -6.45 15.29
CA VAL A 90 3.56 -5.06 15.20
C VAL A 90 2.42 -4.08 15.44
N SER A 91 2.66 -3.08 16.28
CA SER A 91 1.71 -1.99 16.54
C SER A 91 1.70 -0.93 15.43
N THR A 92 2.81 -0.78 14.73
CA THR A 92 2.98 0.11 13.58
C THR A 92 3.70 -0.60 12.46
N LEU A 93 3.29 -0.29 11.23
CA LEU A 93 4.01 -0.75 10.04
C LEU A 93 5.22 0.11 9.74
N VAL A 94 5.28 1.35 10.24
CA VAL A 94 6.44 2.24 10.03
C VAL A 94 7.66 1.67 10.73
N GLY A 95 8.75 1.52 9.99
CA GLY A 95 9.99 0.83 10.38
C GLY A 95 9.99 -0.67 10.09
N ALA A 96 8.82 -1.29 9.87
CA ALA A 96 8.72 -2.71 9.59
C ALA A 96 9.06 -3.04 8.14
N THR A 97 9.63 -4.22 7.91
CA THR A 97 9.87 -4.72 6.56
C THR A 97 8.59 -5.35 6.03
N LEU A 98 8.02 -4.73 5.00
CA LEU A 98 6.81 -5.23 4.34
C LEU A 98 7.19 -5.89 3.02
N SER A 99 6.78 -7.15 2.86
CA SER A 99 6.82 -7.88 1.60
C SER A 99 5.40 -8.15 1.11
N VAL A 100 5.07 -7.66 -0.08
CA VAL A 100 3.77 -7.91 -0.71
C VAL A 100 3.99 -8.70 -1.98
N LYS A 101 3.30 -9.84 -2.09
CA LYS A 101 3.27 -10.71 -3.26
C LYS A 101 1.91 -10.67 -3.91
N TYR A 102 1.87 -10.50 -5.22
CA TYR A 102 0.66 -10.71 -6.00
C TYR A 102 0.46 -12.22 -6.24
N THR A 103 -0.56 -12.83 -5.62
CA THR A 103 -0.74 -14.29 -5.64
C THR A 103 -1.68 -14.79 -6.73
N GLY A 104 -2.52 -13.91 -7.29
CA GLY A 104 -3.46 -14.28 -8.35
C GLY A 104 -4.69 -13.39 -8.36
N ASP A 105 -5.60 -13.65 -9.27
CA ASP A 105 -6.93 -13.04 -9.26
C ASP A 105 -7.89 -13.93 -8.46
N GLY A 106 -8.71 -13.32 -7.61
CA GLY A 106 -9.73 -14.00 -6.82
C GLY A 106 -11.00 -14.26 -7.62
N GLU A 107 -11.99 -14.86 -6.97
CA GLU A 107 -13.25 -15.16 -7.63
C GLU A 107 -14.00 -13.88 -8.03
N LYS A 108 -14.34 -13.77 -9.32
CA LYS A 108 -15.13 -12.67 -9.85
C LYS A 108 -16.58 -12.82 -9.35
N LYS A 109 -16.90 -12.19 -8.22
CA LYS A 109 -18.23 -12.31 -7.58
C LYS A 109 -19.40 -11.78 -8.43
N SER A 110 -19.16 -10.96 -9.45
CA SER A 110 -20.19 -10.52 -10.39
C SER A 110 -19.55 -10.05 -11.70
N ALA A 111 -20.25 -10.27 -12.82
CA ALA A 111 -19.78 -9.91 -14.16
C ALA A 111 -19.43 -8.40 -14.30
N ALA A 112 -20.07 -7.54 -13.50
CA ALA A 112 -19.85 -6.09 -13.48
C ALA A 112 -18.59 -5.66 -12.72
N PHE A 113 -18.01 -6.54 -11.88
CA PHE A 113 -16.83 -6.23 -11.08
C PHE A 113 -15.62 -6.99 -11.60
N ASN A 114 -14.46 -6.33 -11.67
CA ASN A 114 -13.22 -7.02 -11.97
C ASN A 114 -12.87 -8.02 -10.86
N ALA A 115 -12.22 -9.13 -11.23
CA ALA A 115 -11.74 -10.11 -10.26
C ALA A 115 -10.83 -9.40 -9.23
N PRO A 116 -11.05 -9.59 -7.92
CA PRO A 116 -10.24 -8.93 -6.92
C PRO A 116 -8.84 -9.54 -6.94
N LYS A 117 -7.82 -8.72 -7.23
CA LYS A 117 -6.43 -9.14 -7.10
C LYS A 117 -6.16 -9.61 -5.68
N LEU A 118 -5.72 -10.85 -5.54
CA LEU A 118 -5.30 -11.46 -4.28
C LEU A 118 -3.83 -11.14 -4.03
N TYR A 119 -3.55 -10.73 -2.80
CA TYR A 119 -2.22 -10.40 -2.36
C TYR A 119 -1.91 -11.20 -1.10
N ALA A 120 -0.68 -11.71 -1.00
CA ALA A 120 -0.13 -12.20 0.24
C ALA A 120 0.86 -11.16 0.75
N ALA A 121 0.66 -10.68 1.97
CA ALA A 121 1.61 -9.81 2.63
C ALA A 121 2.34 -10.60 3.72
N LYS A 122 3.61 -10.26 3.92
CA LYS A 122 4.42 -10.68 5.06
C LYS A 122 5.00 -9.41 5.67
N VAL A 123 4.80 -9.26 6.97
CA VAL A 123 5.39 -8.17 7.74
C VAL A 123 6.42 -8.79 8.65
N GLU A 124 7.62 -8.23 8.65
CA GLU A 124 8.64 -8.55 9.61
C GLU A 124 8.82 -7.32 10.49
N PRO A 125 8.82 -7.49 11.83
CA PRO A 125 9.01 -6.36 12.74
C PRO A 125 10.31 -5.64 12.39
N ALA A 126 10.31 -4.31 12.55
CA ALA A 126 11.54 -3.55 12.56
C ALA A 126 12.48 -4.24 13.54
N LYS A 127 13.77 -4.37 13.19
CA LYS A 127 14.78 -4.71 14.20
C LYS A 127 14.58 -3.69 15.31
N GLN A 128 14.06 -4.15 16.44
CA GLN A 128 13.74 -3.31 17.56
C GLN A 128 15.07 -2.68 17.97
N ASP A 129 15.19 -1.37 17.84
CA ASP A 129 16.26 -0.66 18.50
C ASP A 129 15.92 -0.80 20.00
N ASP A 130 16.58 -1.74 20.69
CA ASP A 130 16.43 -2.04 22.11
C ASP A 130 16.88 -0.87 23.02
N SER A 131 16.87 0.35 22.51
CA SER A 131 17.20 1.57 23.24
C SER A 131 16.09 2.01 24.23
N LYS A 132 14.97 1.28 24.33
CA LYS A 132 13.90 1.57 25.31
C LYS A 132 14.03 0.85 26.65
N GLU A 133 15.00 -0.06 26.82
CA GLU A 133 15.29 -0.68 28.12
C GLU A 133 16.45 0.00 28.89
N MET A 134 16.95 1.13 28.40
CA MET A 134 18.06 1.87 29.01
C MET A 134 17.59 3.20 29.63
N TRP A 135 16.70 3.16 30.62
CA TRP A 135 16.64 4.17 31.70
C TRP A 135 15.90 3.64 32.93
#